data_AF-A0A351TTA8-F1
#
_entry.id   AF-A0A351TTA8-F1
#
_cell.length_a   1.000
_cell.length_b   1.000
_cell.length_c   1.000
_cell.angle_alpha   90.00
_cell.angle_beta   90.00
_cell.angle_gamma   90.00
#
_symmetry.space_group_name_H-M   'P 1'
#
loop_
_entity.id
_entity.type
_entity.pdbx_description
1 polymer ?
#
loop_
_entity_poly.entity_id
_entity_poly.type
_entity_poly.pdbx_seq_one_letter_code
_entity_poly.pdbx_strand_id
1 'polypeptide(L)'
;MENNDEEALAVKSCLQKDREVQMIVSPDEKMEDRVIIIPLLLAKGLEFDAVILFNCIYPNVESAHFRRKVYLGCTRALHELYFIERDVLPDSLQDCTPYVEVSCQ
;
A
#
# COMPACT_ATOMS: atom_id res chain seq x y z
N MET A 1 4.05 10.84 -11.72
CA MET A 1 2.91 11.06 -10.80
C MET A 1 1.58 10.64 -11.44
N GLU A 2 1.54 10.21 -12.70
CA GLU A 2 0.29 9.96 -13.45
C GLU A 2 -0.32 8.56 -13.29
N ASN A 3 0.34 7.60 -12.61
CA ASN A 3 -0.10 6.18 -12.62
C ASN A 3 -0.86 5.70 -11.37
N ASN A 4 -0.91 6.49 -10.29
CA ASN A 4 -1.47 6.02 -9.03
C ASN A 4 -2.99 5.77 -9.09
N ASP A 5 -3.70 6.58 -9.87
CA ASP A 5 -5.16 6.47 -10.00
C ASP A 5 -5.54 5.26 -10.85
N GLU A 6 -4.76 4.95 -11.90
CA GLU A 6 -4.95 3.75 -12.72
C GLU A 6 -4.71 2.47 -11.91
N GLU A 7 -3.67 2.43 -11.09
CA GLU A 7 -3.38 1.29 -10.20
C GLU A 7 -4.49 1.08 -9.18
N ALA A 8 -4.94 2.15 -8.52
CA ALA A 8 -6.05 2.07 -7.57
C ALA A 8 -7.34 1.56 -8.21
N LEU A 9 -7.65 2.01 -9.44
CA LEU A 9 -8.80 1.54 -10.21
C LEU A 9 -8.68 0.08 -10.63
N ALA A 10 -7.48 -0.37 -11.01
CA ALA A 10 -7.22 -1.76 -11.36
C ALA A 10 -7.40 -2.69 -10.14
N VAL A 11 -6.84 -2.30 -8.98
CA VAL A 11 -7.00 -3.03 -7.72
C VAL A 11 -8.48 -3.10 -7.32
N LYS A 12 -9.20 -1.97 -7.38
CA LYS A 12 -10.64 -1.93 -7.12
C LYS A 12 -11.39 -2.91 -8.02
N SER A 13 -11.15 -2.84 -9.32
CA SER A 13 -11.83 -3.69 -10.31
C SER A 13 -11.55 -5.18 -10.08
N CYS A 14 -10.39 -5.53 -9.54
CA CYS A 14 -10.05 -6.90 -9.15
C CYS A 14 -10.85 -7.33 -7.92
N LEU A 15 -10.82 -6.53 -6.84
CA LEU A 15 -11.40 -6.87 -5.54
C LEU A 15 -12.94 -6.85 -5.55
N GLN A 16 -13.54 -5.96 -6.34
CA GLN A 16 -15.00 -5.82 -6.44
C GLN A 16 -15.72 -7.04 -7.02
N LYS A 17 -14.98 -8.00 -7.58
CA LYS A 17 -15.55 -9.28 -8.03
C LYS A 17 -16.06 -10.13 -6.87
N ASP A 18 -15.43 -10.00 -5.69
CA ASP A 18 -15.67 -10.88 -4.55
C ASP A 18 -16.04 -10.13 -3.26
N ARG A 19 -15.75 -8.82 -3.15
CA ARG A 19 -15.95 -8.03 -1.93
C ARG A 19 -16.41 -6.61 -2.23
N GLU A 20 -17.15 -6.01 -1.30
CA GLU A 20 -17.41 -4.56 -1.30
C GLU A 20 -16.13 -3.81 -0.97
N VAL A 21 -15.83 -2.79 -1.78
CA VAL A 21 -14.60 -1.99 -1.67
C VAL A 21 -14.92 -0.53 -1.92
N GLN A 22 -14.55 0.30 -0.95
CA GLN A 22 -14.63 1.75 -1.04
C GLN A 22 -13.30 2.33 -1.53
N MET A 23 -13.36 3.33 -2.40
CA MET A 23 -12.20 4.19 -2.67
C MET A 23 -12.37 5.49 -1.91
N ILE A 24 -11.39 5.85 -1.10
CA ILE A 24 -11.36 7.14 -0.41
C ILE A 24 -10.57 8.11 -1.27
N VAL A 25 -11.25 9.11 -1.84
CA VAL A 25 -10.62 10.12 -2.72
C VAL A 25 -10.49 11.49 -2.08
N SER A 26 -11.13 11.70 -0.93
CA SER A 26 -11.09 12.96 -0.19
C SER A 26 -10.99 12.74 1.33
N PRO A 27 -10.41 13.69 2.09
CA PRO A 27 -10.27 13.56 3.54
C PRO A 27 -11.60 13.64 4.31
N ASP A 28 -12.64 14.22 3.71
CA ASP A 28 -13.96 14.39 4.34
C ASP A 28 -14.88 13.17 4.15
N GLU A 29 -14.46 12.22 3.32
CA GLU A 29 -15.20 11.00 3.03
C GLU A 29 -15.16 10.05 4.23
N LYS A 30 -16.34 9.57 4.64
CA LYS A 30 -16.44 8.59 5.73
C LYS A 30 -16.02 7.21 5.24
N MET A 31 -15.30 6.49 6.10
CA MET A 31 -14.99 5.08 5.89
C MET A 31 -16.19 4.23 6.32
N GLU A 32 -16.89 3.65 5.36
CA GLU A 32 -18.11 2.87 5.59
C GLU A 32 -17.89 1.37 5.34
N ASP A 33 -16.94 1.03 4.45
CA ASP A 33 -16.61 -0.34 4.10
C ASP A 33 -15.46 -0.93 4.92
N ARG A 34 -15.43 -2.27 5.02
CA ARG A 34 -14.34 -3.02 5.66
C ARG A 34 -13.04 -3.03 4.87
N VAL A 35 -13.14 -2.92 3.55
CA VAL A 35 -11.99 -2.88 2.64
C VAL A 35 -11.99 -1.52 1.96
N ILE A 36 -10.93 -0.76 2.18
CA ILE A 36 -10.77 0.57 1.61
C ILE A 36 -9.50 0.64 0.77
N ILE A 37 -9.56 1.39 -0.33
CA ILE A 37 -8.41 1.80 -1.12
C ILE A 37 -8.24 3.29 -0.89
N ILE A 38 -7.13 3.68 -0.27
CA ILE A 38 -6.88 5.07 0.13
C ILE A 38 -5.47 5.50 -0.31
N PRO A 39 -5.31 6.69 -0.91
CA PRO A 39 -4.00 7.28 -1.13
C PRO A 39 -3.24 7.44 0.21
N LEU A 40 -1.97 7.05 0.24
CA LEU A 40 -1.10 7.15 1.42
C LEU A 40 -1.10 8.52 2.10
N LEU A 41 -1.27 9.61 1.33
CA LEU A 41 -1.33 10.97 1.87
C LEU A 41 -2.56 11.19 2.77
N LEU A 42 -3.69 10.56 2.46
CA LEU A 42 -4.94 10.67 3.20
C LEU A 42 -4.96 9.75 4.43
N ALA A 43 -4.11 8.73 4.49
CA ALA A 43 -4.03 7.81 5.62
C ALA A 43 -3.36 8.42 6.88
N LYS A 44 -2.94 9.69 6.85
CA LYS A 44 -2.24 10.31 7.98
C LYS A 44 -3.19 10.46 9.19
N GLY A 45 -2.78 9.90 10.33
CA GLY A 45 -3.57 9.95 11.57
C GLY A 45 -4.66 8.88 11.63
N LEU A 46 -4.66 7.95 10.68
CA LEU A 46 -5.53 6.78 10.65
C LEU A 46 -4.71 5.53 11.00
N GLU A 47 -5.36 4.52 11.53
CA GLU A 47 -4.75 3.24 11.89
C GLU A 47 -5.70 2.13 11.47
N PHE A 48 -5.12 1.02 11.00
CA PHE A 48 -5.86 -0.11 10.44
C PHE A 48 -5.30 -1.41 11.01
N ASP A 49 -6.17 -2.41 11.20
CA ASP A 49 -5.74 -3.73 11.68
C ASP A 49 -4.73 -4.37 10.73
N ALA A 50 -5.01 -4.29 9.43
CA ALA A 50 -4.15 -4.79 8.36
C ALA A 50 -3.97 -3.74 7.26
N VAL A 51 -2.76 -3.63 6.71
CA VAL A 51 -2.44 -2.73 5.59
C VAL A 51 -1.73 -3.51 4.49
N ILE A 52 -2.16 -3.28 3.25
CA ILE A 52 -1.48 -3.74 2.05
C ILE A 52 -0.92 -2.52 1.32
N LEU A 53 0.41 -2.44 1.22
CA LEU A 53 1.09 -1.46 0.38
C LEU A 53 1.29 -2.06 -1.01
N PHE A 54 0.64 -1.46 -2.00
CA PHE A 54 0.61 -1.96 -3.37
C PHE A 54 1.57 -1.17 -4.25
N ASN A 55 2.53 -1.87 -4.87
CA ASN A 55 3.50 -1.34 -5.82
C ASN A 55 4.23 -0.09 -5.30
N CYS A 56 4.68 -0.17 -4.05
CA CYS A 56 5.21 0.93 -3.25
C CYS A 56 6.72 0.83 -3.01
N ILE A 57 7.45 -0.08 -3.67
CA ILE A 57 8.90 -0.19 -3.55
C ILE A 57 9.52 -0.13 -4.95
N TYR A 58 10.35 0.88 -5.20
CA TYR A 58 11.01 1.06 -6.50
C TYR A 58 12.52 0.85 -6.39
N PRO A 59 13.11 -0.08 -7.15
CA PRO A 59 14.48 -0.52 -6.92
C PRO A 59 15.56 0.53 -7.26
N ASN A 60 15.25 1.50 -8.11
CA ASN A 60 16.19 2.52 -8.58
C ASN A 60 15.84 3.95 -8.15
N VAL A 61 14.92 4.13 -7.19
CA VAL A 61 14.44 5.45 -6.76
C VAL A 61 14.93 5.79 -5.36
N GLU A 62 16.12 6.39 -5.30
CA GLU A 62 16.70 7.02 -4.11
C GLU A 62 15.99 8.35 -3.81
N SER A 63 14.76 8.28 -3.29
CA SER A 63 13.99 9.47 -2.91
C SER A 63 13.57 9.43 -1.45
N ALA A 64 14.09 10.37 -0.66
CA ALA A 64 13.67 10.55 0.74
C ALA A 64 12.16 10.79 0.88
N HIS A 65 11.53 11.39 -0.14
CA HIS A 65 10.08 11.58 -0.18
C HIS A 65 9.35 10.25 -0.29
N PHE A 66 9.85 9.35 -1.13
CA PHE A 66 9.26 8.03 -1.32
C PHE A 66 9.41 7.15 -0.07
N ARG A 67 10.60 7.12 0.52
CA ARG A 67 10.84 6.41 1.79
C ARG A 67 9.90 6.88 2.89
N ARG A 68 9.65 8.19 3.00
CA ARG A 68 8.69 8.74 3.96
C ARG A 68 7.26 8.28 3.71
N LYS A 69 6.83 8.16 2.44
CA LYS A 69 5.51 7.62 2.11
C LYS A 69 5.39 6.16 2.54
N VAL A 70 6.34 5.32 2.18
CA VAL A 70 6.33 3.90 2.57
C VAL A 70 6.30 3.76 4.08
N TYR A 71 7.19 4.46 4.79
CA TYR A 71 7.20 4.48 6.25
C TYR A 71 5.87 4.95 6.86
N LEU A 72 5.26 6.00 6.28
CA LEU A 72 3.93 6.46 6.69
C LEU A 72 2.92 5.31 6.58
N GLY A 73 2.91 4.57 5.48
CA GLY A 73 2.05 3.41 5.26
C GLY A 73 2.29 2.27 6.24
N CYS A 74 3.55 1.89 6.47
CA CYS A 74 3.91 0.84 7.42
C CYS A 74 3.38 1.14 8.82
N THR A 75 3.51 2.40 9.26
CA THR A 75 3.07 2.84 10.60
C THR A 75 1.54 3.01 10.72
N ARG A 76 0.76 2.65 9.70
CA ARG A 76 -0.70 2.56 9.80
C ARG A 76 -1.18 1.15 10.14
N ALA A 77 -0.34 0.13 9.97
CA ALA A 77 -0.67 -1.25 10.31
C ALA A 77 -0.52 -1.48 11.81
N LEU A 78 -1.59 -1.95 12.47
CA LEU A 78 -1.56 -2.31 13.88
C LEU A 78 -1.13 -3.76 14.10
N HIS A 79 -1.57 -4.68 13.24
CA HIS A 79 -1.31 -6.11 13.40
C HIS A 79 -0.60 -6.73 12.19
N GLU A 80 -1.09 -6.44 10.99
CA GLU A 80 -0.58 -7.09 9.78
C GLU A 80 -0.15 -6.08 8.72
N LEU A 81 1.03 -6.28 8.15
CA LEU A 81 1.58 -5.45 7.08
C LEU A 81 2.01 -6.34 5.92
N TYR A 82 1.48 -6.04 4.74
CA TYR A 82 1.80 -6.74 3.51
C TYR A 82 2.31 -5.76 2.46
N PHE A 83 3.26 -6.22 1.65
CA PHE A 83 3.70 -5.55 0.43
C PHE A 83 3.36 -6.42 -0.76
N ILE A 84 2.78 -5.82 -1.80
CA ILE A 84 2.55 -6.47 -3.09
C ILE A 84 3.29 -5.66 -4.13
N GLU A 85 4.41 -6.18 -4.61
CA GLU A 85 5.27 -5.49 -5.58
C GLU A 85 5.23 -6.22 -6.92
N ARG A 86 5.28 -5.46 -8.03
CA ARG A 86 5.36 -6.05 -9.38
C ARG A 86 6.79 -6.42 -9.78
N ASP A 87 7.74 -5.66 -9.27
CA ASP A 87 9.16 -5.83 -9.55
C ASP A 87 9.86 -6.58 -8.42
N VAL A 88 11.06 -7.06 -8.71
CA VAL A 88 11.93 -7.66 -7.70
C VAL A 88 12.27 -6.61 -6.64
N LEU A 89 12.19 -7.00 -5.37
CA LEU A 89 12.59 -6.14 -4.27
C LEU A 89 14.06 -5.70 -4.44
N PRO A 90 14.39 -4.42 -4.17
CA PRO A 90 15.76 -3.94 -4.28
C PRO A 90 16.72 -4.70 -3.39
N ASP A 91 17.98 -4.77 -3.84
CA ASP A 91 19.06 -5.41 -3.08
C ASP A 91 19.24 -4.81 -1.67
N SER A 92 18.88 -3.54 -1.50
CA SER A 92 18.90 -2.87 -0.19
C SER A 92 17.97 -3.46 0.86
N LEU A 93 17.01 -4.31 0.46
CA LEU A 93 16.12 -5.05 1.35
C LEU A 93 16.55 -6.52 1.52
N GLN A 94 17.64 -6.98 0.92
CA GLN A 94 18.13 -8.36 1.11
C GLN A 94 18.44 -8.66 2.57
N ASP A 95 18.96 -7.69 3.32
CA ASP A 95 19.23 -7.84 4.76
C ASP A 95 17.93 -8.02 5.58
N CYS A 96 16.78 -7.63 5.03
CA CYS A 96 15.49 -7.82 5.65
C CYS A 96 14.93 -9.24 5.45
N THR A 97 15.50 -10.05 4.56
CA THR A 97 15.02 -11.42 4.22
C THR A 97 14.73 -12.30 5.45
N PRO A 98 15.53 -12.30 6.53
CA PRO A 98 15.22 -13.11 7.71
C PRO A 98 13.98 -12.67 8.49
N TYR A 99 13.49 -11.45 8.23
CA TYR A 99 12.39 -10.81 8.95
C TYR A 99 11.13 -10.65 8.11
N VAL A 100 11.18 -11.03 6.83
CA VAL A 100 10.05 -10.91 5.91
C VAL A 100 9.76 -12.26 5.27
N GLU A 101 8.49 -12.62 5.22
CA GLU A 101 8.04 -13.78 4.45
C GLU A 101 7.84 -13.33 3.00
N VAL A 102 8.68 -13.82 2.09
CA VAL A 102 8.56 -13.53 0.66
C VAL A 102 7.87 -14.70 -0.02
N SER A 103 6.70 -14.42 -0.61
CA SER A 103 5.98 -15.35 -1.46
C SER A 103 6.01 -14.84 -2.89
N CYS A 104 6.77 -15.48 -3.77
CA CYS A 104 6.72 -15.21 -5.22
C CYS A 104 5.67 -16.14 -5.85
N GLN A 105 4.65 -15.57 -6.49
CA GLN A 105 3.64 -16.30 -7.27
C GLN A 105 3.87 -16.12 -8.77
#